data_AF-A0A6N8HNM6-F1
#
_entry.id   AF-A0A6N8HNM6-F1
#
_cell.length_a   1.000
_cell.length_b   1.000
_cell.length_c   1.000
_cell.angle_alpha   90.00
_cell.angle_beta   90.00
_cell.angle_gamma   90.00
#
_symmetry.space_group_name_H-M   'P 1'
#
loop_
_entity.id
_entity.type
_entity.pdbx_description
1 polymer ?
#
loop_
_entity_poly.entity_id
_entity_poly.type
_entity_poly.pdbx_seq_one_letter_code
_entity_poly.pdbx_strand_id
1 'polypeptide(L)'
;MKNISKLLPAAKLKLVVSGIGVMMLALFAGYMVYESSKAEVTVHANDETQTVNTHADTVSVLLDDIDIAVGEHDYLSHAPEDKVEDGMTIDYETAKEVTLSIDGEDKTYYTTTETIQEFLKEHNIAYNEKDDISLDLDKAVEDGETITIDKAFQVAINDGGKKKNVWTTGGTIKGLLKEEKIDIGDLDKVKPKLGKKLNEDTTIAITRVEKQSEEVEHNVPFKTETKHDNSLEKGKKKVVSKGNEGKVVKTYEITMENGEEVSRDLVKEDVVQESSNKVIAVGTKEPKQNLVTLADKKSNHTNTSKTSNASKSSKQEPSNGSKTMTMTATAYSAYCNGCSGVTRTGINLKANPNKKVVAVDPNVIPLGTRVWVEGYGIAVAADTGGAIKGNRIDLHVPSQSQAMSFGYKKVKVKILD
;
A
#
# COMPACT_ATOMS: atom_id res chain seq x y z
N MET A 1 81.34 63.89 -22.85
CA MET A 1 82.02 63.29 -24.01
C MET A 1 82.58 64.39 -24.92
N LYS A 2 83.77 64.92 -24.59
CA LYS A 2 84.58 65.79 -25.47
C LYS A 2 85.98 65.18 -25.39
N ASN A 3 86.57 64.83 -26.54
CA ASN A 3 87.99 64.50 -26.80
C ASN A 3 88.20 63.25 -27.70
N ILE A 4 87.64 63.25 -28.93
CA ILE A 4 88.12 62.33 -30.00
C ILE A 4 88.48 63.11 -31.29
N SER A 5 88.33 64.44 -31.33
CA SER A 5 88.41 65.22 -32.58
C SER A 5 89.83 65.58 -33.10
N LYS A 6 90.91 64.94 -32.63
CA LYS A 6 92.30 65.30 -33.04
C LYS A 6 93.18 64.14 -33.53
N LEU A 7 92.63 63.03 -34.03
CA LEU A 7 93.44 61.88 -34.50
C LEU A 7 93.34 61.55 -36.01
N LEU A 8 92.53 62.24 -36.83
CA LEU A 8 92.47 61.99 -38.28
C LEU A 8 92.34 63.29 -39.11
N PRO A 9 93.04 63.43 -40.26
CA PRO A 9 92.87 64.57 -41.17
C PRO A 9 91.44 64.59 -41.73
N ALA A 10 90.85 65.78 -41.89
CA ALA A 10 89.43 65.98 -42.24
C ALA A 10 88.94 65.18 -43.47
N ALA A 11 89.82 64.90 -44.43
CA ALA A 11 89.50 64.09 -45.61
C ALA A 11 89.35 62.59 -45.29
N LYS A 12 90.16 62.03 -44.38
CA LYS A 12 90.04 60.62 -43.93
C LYS A 12 88.84 60.44 -42.99
N LEU A 13 88.50 61.46 -42.21
CA LEU A 13 87.30 61.46 -41.37
C LEU A 13 86.01 61.40 -42.21
N LYS A 14 85.92 62.11 -43.34
CA LYS A 14 84.78 62.04 -44.27
C LYS A 14 84.59 60.63 -44.87
N LEU A 15 85.68 59.94 -45.23
CA LEU A 15 85.65 58.57 -45.75
C LEU A 15 85.21 57.56 -44.69
N VAL A 16 85.69 57.70 -43.45
CA VAL A 16 85.28 56.86 -42.31
C VAL A 16 83.81 57.09 -41.96
N VAL A 17 83.34 58.34 -41.92
CA VAL A 17 81.93 58.67 -41.67
C VAL A 17 81.02 58.14 -42.80
N SER A 18 81.45 58.23 -44.06
CA SER A 18 80.73 57.64 -45.20
C SER A 18 80.67 56.11 -45.11
N GLY A 19 81.76 55.45 -44.70
CA GLY A 19 81.80 53.99 -44.51
C GLY A 19 80.87 53.51 -43.38
N ILE A 20 80.86 54.23 -42.26
CA ILE A 20 79.92 53.98 -41.15
C ILE A 20 78.46 54.19 -41.61
N GLY A 21 78.20 55.23 -42.40
CA GLY A 21 76.87 55.49 -42.96
C GLY A 21 76.36 54.36 -43.87
N VAL A 22 77.22 53.84 -44.76
CA VAL A 22 76.87 52.70 -45.63
C VAL A 22 76.66 51.42 -44.81
N MET A 23 77.47 51.19 -43.78
CA MET A 23 77.32 50.03 -42.89
C MET A 23 76.02 50.11 -42.08
N MET A 24 75.67 51.28 -41.53
CA MET A 24 74.39 51.48 -40.85
C MET A 24 73.21 51.29 -41.80
N LEU A 25 73.31 51.76 -43.05
CA LEU A 25 72.27 51.59 -44.05
C LEU A 25 72.09 50.11 -44.44
N ALA A 26 73.19 49.35 -44.55
CA ALA A 26 73.15 47.91 -44.80
C ALA A 26 72.54 47.14 -43.62
N LEU A 27 72.91 47.49 -42.38
CA LEU A 27 72.29 46.90 -41.18
C LEU A 27 70.80 47.23 -41.10
N PHE A 28 70.43 48.47 -41.42
CA PHE A 28 69.03 48.90 -41.46
C PHE A 28 68.24 48.17 -42.55
N ALA A 29 68.79 48.04 -43.76
CA ALA A 29 68.16 47.29 -44.84
C ALA A 29 68.02 45.80 -44.50
N GLY A 30 69.06 45.20 -43.89
CA GLY A 30 69.01 43.81 -43.41
C GLY A 30 67.97 43.62 -42.32
N TYR A 31 67.88 44.55 -41.38
CA TYR A 31 66.85 44.55 -40.34
C TYR A 31 65.45 44.68 -40.94
N MET A 32 65.25 45.56 -41.93
CA MET A 32 63.96 45.70 -42.62
C MET A 32 63.56 44.43 -43.37
N VAL A 33 64.51 43.76 -44.03
CA VAL A 33 64.25 42.46 -44.68
C VAL A 33 63.88 41.40 -43.64
N TYR A 34 64.60 41.34 -42.53
CA TYR A 34 64.31 40.43 -41.42
C TYR A 34 62.93 40.66 -40.81
N GLU A 35 62.55 41.91 -40.53
CA GLU A 35 61.20 42.24 -40.04
C GLU A 35 60.12 41.89 -41.06
N SER A 36 60.36 42.09 -42.36
CA SER A 36 59.40 41.76 -43.43
C SER A 36 59.29 40.26 -43.74
N SER A 37 60.22 39.44 -43.23
CA SER A 37 60.22 37.99 -43.47
C SER A 37 59.53 37.21 -42.35
N LYS A 38 58.93 37.88 -41.38
CA LYS A 38 58.10 37.27 -40.34
C LYS A 38 56.82 36.71 -40.96
N ALA A 39 56.38 35.56 -40.47
CA ALA A 39 55.04 35.06 -40.77
C ALA A 39 54.02 35.83 -39.92
N GLU A 40 52.92 36.23 -40.53
CA GLU A 40 51.76 36.78 -39.82
C GLU A 40 50.82 35.64 -39.41
N VAL A 41 50.60 35.46 -38.12
CA VAL A 41 49.76 34.38 -37.56
C VAL A 41 48.65 35.00 -36.72
N THR A 42 47.42 34.52 -36.89
CA THR A 42 46.29 34.89 -36.03
C THR A 42 46.09 33.81 -34.97
N VAL A 43 46.13 34.19 -33.70
CA VAL A 43 45.88 33.29 -32.57
C VAL A 43 44.57 33.70 -31.91
N HIS A 44 43.58 32.80 -31.94
CA HIS A 44 42.35 32.87 -31.17
C HIS A 44 42.58 32.10 -29.86
N ALA A 45 42.80 32.81 -28.76
CA ALA A 45 43.10 32.23 -27.46
C ALA A 45 41.94 32.53 -26.49
N ASN A 46 41.13 31.53 -26.18
CA ASN A 46 39.88 31.70 -25.44
C ASN A 46 39.00 32.79 -26.11
N ASP A 47 38.61 33.82 -25.36
CA ASP A 47 37.82 34.94 -25.88
C ASP A 47 38.67 36.07 -26.52
N GLU A 48 40.00 35.93 -26.55
CA GLU A 48 40.92 36.93 -27.07
C GLU A 48 41.47 36.55 -28.45
N THR A 49 41.62 37.54 -29.32
CA THR A 49 42.25 37.34 -30.64
C THR A 49 43.43 38.28 -30.78
N GLN A 50 44.58 37.72 -31.16
CA GLN A 50 45.80 38.48 -31.40
C GLN A 50 46.47 38.08 -32.70
N THR A 51 47.04 39.05 -33.40
CA THR A 51 47.86 38.83 -34.60
C THR A 51 49.33 38.98 -34.22
N VAL A 52 50.12 37.95 -34.49
CA VAL A 52 51.52 37.85 -34.09
C VAL A 52 52.37 37.76 -35.35
N ASN A 53 53.37 38.65 -35.46
CA ASN A 53 54.40 38.55 -36.49
C ASN A 53 55.62 37.85 -35.90
N THR A 54 55.92 36.64 -36.38
CA THR A 54 56.92 35.76 -35.75
C THR A 54 57.91 35.13 -36.73
N HIS A 55 59.06 34.70 -36.20
CA HIS A 55 59.99 33.77 -36.85
C HIS A 55 60.03 32.41 -36.16
N ALA A 56 59.09 32.14 -35.25
CA ALA A 56 58.99 30.86 -34.55
C ALA A 56 58.90 29.71 -35.57
N ASP A 57 59.73 28.69 -35.39
CA ASP A 57 59.77 27.55 -36.31
C ASP A 57 58.56 26.62 -36.13
N THR A 58 57.97 26.58 -34.94
CA THR A 58 56.84 25.70 -34.60
C THR A 58 55.77 26.41 -33.78
N VAL A 59 54.56 25.86 -33.79
CA VAL A 59 53.42 26.33 -33.00
C VAL A 59 53.77 26.45 -31.51
N SER A 60 54.43 25.45 -30.92
CA SER A 60 54.83 25.49 -29.51
C SER A 60 55.75 26.67 -29.18
N VAL A 61 56.69 27.02 -30.05
CA VAL A 61 57.60 28.16 -29.83
C VAL A 61 56.84 29.47 -29.95
N LEU A 62 55.95 29.58 -30.94
CA LEU A 62 55.09 30.74 -31.10
C LEU A 62 54.21 30.97 -29.87
N LEU A 63 53.58 29.92 -29.33
CA LEU A 63 52.72 30.03 -28.15
C LEU A 63 53.52 30.41 -26.88
N ASP A 64 54.72 29.87 -26.70
CA ASP A 64 55.63 30.24 -25.60
C ASP A 64 56.07 31.72 -25.69
N ASP A 65 56.36 32.22 -26.90
CA ASP A 65 56.73 33.62 -27.16
C ASP A 65 55.63 34.62 -26.78
N ILE A 66 54.36 34.17 -26.73
CA ILE A 66 53.19 34.98 -26.34
C ILE A 66 52.63 34.58 -24.97
N ASP A 67 53.44 33.90 -24.15
CA ASP A 67 53.12 33.48 -22.78
C ASP A 67 51.89 32.54 -22.67
N ILE A 68 51.58 31.78 -23.73
CA ILE A 68 50.53 30.75 -23.72
C ILE A 68 51.15 29.38 -23.45
N ALA A 69 50.89 28.86 -22.25
CA ALA A 69 51.26 27.49 -21.89
C ALA A 69 50.08 26.54 -22.16
N VAL A 70 50.27 25.62 -23.12
CA VAL A 70 49.25 24.62 -23.48
C VAL A 70 49.20 23.52 -22.42
N GLY A 71 48.05 23.39 -21.75
CA GLY A 71 47.76 22.33 -20.79
C GLY A 71 47.53 20.97 -21.44
N GLU A 72 47.55 19.90 -20.63
CA GLU A 72 47.36 18.52 -21.11
C GLU A 72 45.97 18.26 -21.71
N HIS A 73 44.96 19.01 -21.25
CA HIS A 73 43.57 18.84 -21.65
C HIS A 73 43.03 19.98 -22.53
N ASP A 74 43.84 20.99 -22.79
CA ASP A 74 43.46 22.14 -23.59
C ASP A 74 43.23 21.75 -25.06
N TYR A 75 42.36 22.49 -25.73
CA TYR A 75 42.20 22.36 -27.18
C TYR A 75 43.23 23.22 -27.89
N LEU A 76 43.86 22.64 -28.91
CA LEU A 76 44.74 23.35 -29.83
C LEU A 76 44.46 22.85 -31.25
N SER A 77 44.13 23.76 -32.18
CA SER A 77 43.75 23.38 -33.55
C SER A 77 44.91 22.83 -34.40
N HIS A 78 46.16 23.00 -33.94
CA HIS A 78 47.37 22.56 -34.62
C HIS A 78 48.29 21.79 -33.66
N ALA A 79 49.11 20.87 -34.16
CA ALA A 79 50.04 20.15 -33.30
C ALA A 79 51.16 21.10 -32.81
N PRO A 80 51.66 20.94 -31.57
CA PRO A 80 52.75 21.77 -31.04
C PRO A 80 54.01 21.80 -31.92
N GLU A 81 54.28 20.71 -32.64
CA GLU A 81 55.40 20.55 -33.56
C GLU A 81 55.13 21.01 -35.01
N ASP A 82 53.89 21.41 -35.34
CA ASP A 82 53.56 21.91 -36.67
C ASP A 82 54.35 23.19 -36.96
N LYS A 83 54.78 23.33 -38.22
CA LYS A 83 55.53 24.51 -38.65
C LYS A 83 54.62 25.70 -38.77
N VAL A 84 55.12 26.86 -38.36
CA VAL A 84 54.42 28.13 -38.54
C VAL A 84 54.49 28.55 -40.02
N GLU A 85 53.33 28.86 -40.59
CA GLU A 85 53.20 29.37 -41.95
C GLU A 85 52.60 30.79 -41.96
N ASP A 86 52.90 31.55 -43.00
CA ASP A 86 52.34 32.90 -43.19
C ASP A 86 50.83 32.81 -43.46
N GLY A 87 50.04 33.59 -42.71
CA GLY A 87 48.58 33.56 -42.74
C GLY A 87 47.94 32.42 -41.92
N MET A 88 48.73 31.67 -41.13
CA MET A 88 48.22 30.61 -40.27
C MET A 88 47.24 31.15 -39.22
N THR A 89 46.19 30.38 -38.91
CA THR A 89 45.25 30.68 -37.83
C THR A 89 45.31 29.56 -36.80
N ILE A 90 45.51 29.89 -35.54
CA ILE A 90 45.65 28.92 -34.44
C ILE A 90 44.54 29.20 -33.44
N ASP A 91 43.74 28.18 -33.12
CA ASP A 91 42.69 28.24 -32.12
C ASP A 91 43.19 27.49 -30.89
N TYR A 92 43.12 28.15 -29.75
CA TYR A 92 43.53 27.64 -28.45
C TYR A 92 42.40 27.91 -27.46
N GLU A 93 41.93 26.86 -26.79
CA GLU A 93 40.94 26.97 -25.72
C GLU A 93 41.44 26.23 -24.49
N THR A 94 41.50 26.93 -23.37
CA THR A 94 41.85 26.35 -22.08
C THR A 94 40.72 25.43 -21.61
N ALA A 95 41.05 24.22 -21.21
CA ALA A 95 40.06 23.29 -20.68
C ALA A 95 39.64 23.70 -19.27
N LYS A 96 38.34 23.58 -19.02
CA LYS A 96 37.70 23.84 -17.73
C LYS A 96 37.61 22.54 -16.96
N GLU A 97 38.03 22.54 -15.71
CA GLU A 97 37.83 21.42 -14.78
C GLU A 97 36.39 21.41 -14.28
N VAL A 98 35.70 20.28 -14.44
CA VAL A 98 34.31 20.11 -14.00
C VAL A 98 34.18 18.86 -13.14
N THR A 99 33.60 19.00 -11.95
CA THR A 99 33.26 17.85 -11.11
C THR A 99 31.82 17.44 -11.36
N LEU A 100 31.61 16.23 -11.86
CA LEU A 100 30.28 15.65 -12.06
C LEU A 100 29.99 14.63 -10.95
N SER A 101 28.93 14.86 -10.18
CA SER A 101 28.43 13.96 -9.14
C SER A 101 27.15 13.29 -9.61
N ILE A 102 27.16 11.98 -9.83
CA ILE A 102 25.97 11.21 -10.21
C ILE A 102 25.58 10.30 -9.04
N ASP A 103 24.38 10.49 -8.48
CA ASP A 103 23.89 9.75 -7.32
C ASP A 103 24.87 9.75 -6.11
N GLY A 104 25.67 10.82 -6.00
CA GLY A 104 26.70 11.01 -4.96
C GLY A 104 28.06 10.39 -5.27
N GLU A 105 28.28 9.85 -6.46
CA GLU A 105 29.59 9.43 -6.94
C GLU A 105 30.25 10.53 -7.77
N ASP A 106 31.34 11.09 -7.25
CA ASP A 106 32.04 12.23 -7.85
C ASP A 106 33.10 11.76 -8.85
N LYS A 107 33.18 12.45 -9.99
CA LYS A 107 34.25 12.27 -10.97
C LYS A 107 34.60 13.59 -11.65
N THR A 108 35.89 13.86 -11.78
CA THR A 108 36.42 15.04 -12.46
C THR A 108 36.56 14.80 -13.97
N TYR A 109 36.18 15.81 -14.74
CA TYR A 109 36.26 15.88 -16.19
C TYR A 109 36.91 17.19 -16.61
N TYR A 110 37.39 17.23 -17.85
CA TYR A 110 37.94 18.43 -18.47
C TYR A 110 37.24 18.61 -19.82
N THR A 111 36.79 19.83 -20.11
CA THR A 111 36.05 20.15 -21.32
C THR A 111 36.37 21.57 -21.80
N THR A 112 36.30 21.80 -23.11
CA THR A 112 36.30 23.15 -23.69
C THR A 112 34.90 23.59 -24.14
N THR A 113 33.88 22.76 -23.92
CA THR A 113 32.50 23.09 -24.33
C THR A 113 31.97 24.35 -23.65
N GLU A 114 31.05 25.03 -24.34
CA GLU A 114 30.45 26.25 -23.83
C GLU A 114 29.37 25.96 -22.80
N THR A 115 28.52 24.96 -23.03
CA THR A 115 27.31 24.72 -22.22
C THR A 115 27.30 23.38 -21.49
N ILE A 116 26.57 23.32 -20.36
CA ILE A 116 26.40 22.09 -19.57
C ILE A 116 25.81 20.95 -20.43
N GLN A 117 24.87 21.26 -21.33
CA GLN A 117 24.29 20.26 -22.23
C GLN A 117 25.34 19.64 -23.16
N GLU A 118 26.23 20.46 -23.71
CA GLU A 118 27.31 19.99 -24.60
C GLU A 118 28.33 19.17 -23.85
N PHE A 119 28.73 19.60 -22.65
CA PHE A 119 29.58 18.85 -21.74
C PHE A 119 29.01 17.44 -21.47
N LEU A 120 27.73 17.36 -21.07
CA LEU A 120 27.09 16.06 -20.79
C LEU A 120 27.06 15.18 -22.05
N LYS A 121 26.82 15.77 -23.22
CA LYS A 121 26.80 15.06 -24.50
C LYS A 121 28.20 14.57 -24.91
N GLU A 122 29.23 15.39 -24.77
CA GLU A 122 30.64 15.05 -25.07
C GLU A 122 31.09 13.80 -24.30
N HIS A 123 30.78 13.75 -23.00
CA HIS A 123 31.15 12.63 -22.15
C HIS A 123 30.11 11.49 -22.14
N ASN A 124 29.12 11.52 -23.04
CA ASN A 124 28.06 10.51 -23.18
C ASN A 124 27.29 10.26 -21.86
N ILE A 125 27.09 11.31 -21.07
CA ILE A 125 26.31 11.27 -19.84
C ILE A 125 24.82 11.36 -20.19
N ALA A 126 24.14 10.22 -20.13
CA ALA A 126 22.69 10.17 -20.35
C ALA A 126 21.95 10.78 -19.16
N TYR A 127 20.92 11.58 -19.43
CA TYR A 127 19.97 12.08 -18.43
C TYR A 127 18.55 12.07 -18.99
N ASN A 128 17.56 12.17 -18.11
CA ASN A 128 16.15 12.19 -18.47
C ASN A 128 15.44 13.42 -17.86
N GLU A 129 14.24 13.75 -18.36
CA GLU A 129 13.46 14.93 -17.91
C GLU A 129 12.99 14.86 -16.45
N LYS A 130 13.16 13.71 -15.77
CA LYS A 130 12.76 13.52 -14.38
C LYS A 130 13.95 13.55 -13.42
N ASP A 131 15.17 13.41 -13.93
CA ASP A 131 16.39 13.59 -13.16
C ASP A 131 16.46 15.03 -12.64
N ASP A 132 17.02 15.21 -11.46
CA ASP A 132 17.29 16.53 -10.89
C ASP A 132 18.73 16.89 -11.19
N ILE A 133 18.92 17.97 -11.96
CA ILE A 133 20.23 18.47 -12.37
C ILE A 133 20.43 19.81 -11.68
N SER A 134 21.54 19.96 -10.95
CA SER A 134 21.77 21.14 -10.09
C SER A 134 21.91 22.47 -10.84
N LEU A 135 22.15 22.42 -12.15
CA LEU A 135 22.42 23.56 -13.02
C LEU A 135 21.60 23.47 -14.31
N ASP A 136 21.25 24.63 -14.86
CA ASP A 136 20.53 24.73 -16.12
C ASP A 136 21.38 24.20 -17.29
N LEU A 137 20.75 23.45 -18.20
CA LEU A 137 21.44 22.78 -19.31
C LEU A 137 22.07 23.77 -20.31
N ASP A 138 21.50 24.96 -20.45
CA ASP A 138 21.98 26.04 -21.30
C ASP A 138 22.94 26.99 -20.58
N LYS A 139 23.22 26.77 -19.29
CA LYS A 139 24.23 27.53 -18.55
C LYS A 139 25.61 27.30 -19.18
N ALA A 140 26.40 28.37 -19.23
CA ALA A 140 27.81 28.27 -19.59
C ALA A 140 28.61 27.50 -18.53
N VAL A 141 29.52 26.64 -18.98
CA VAL A 141 30.45 25.89 -18.12
C VAL A 141 31.52 26.83 -17.58
N GLU A 142 31.73 26.80 -16.27
CA GLU A 142 32.80 27.52 -15.57
C GLU A 142 33.88 26.56 -15.05
N ASP A 143 35.11 27.07 -14.90
CA ASP A 143 36.23 26.30 -14.36
C ASP A 143 36.08 26.04 -12.84
N GLY A 144 36.34 24.81 -12.42
CA GLY A 144 36.13 24.32 -11.06
C GLY A 144 34.66 24.09 -10.68
N GLU A 145 33.74 24.10 -11.64
CA GLU A 145 32.30 23.97 -11.38
C GLU A 145 31.89 22.54 -10.97
N THR A 146 30.88 22.42 -10.12
CA THR A 146 30.31 21.13 -9.72
C THR A 146 28.88 20.97 -10.24
N ILE A 147 28.64 19.90 -10.99
CA ILE A 147 27.35 19.51 -11.53
C ILE A 147 26.88 18.26 -10.77
N THR A 148 25.71 18.32 -10.15
CA THR A 148 25.08 17.16 -9.50
C THR A 148 23.90 16.69 -10.34
N ILE A 149 23.83 15.37 -10.57
CA ILE A 149 22.71 14.70 -11.24
C ILE A 149 22.19 13.61 -10.30
N ASP A 150 21.00 13.83 -9.75
CA ASP A 150 20.28 12.81 -8.99
C ASP A 150 19.32 12.06 -9.94
N LYS A 151 19.57 10.76 -10.14
CA LYS A 151 18.80 9.94 -11.07
C LYS A 151 17.41 9.68 -10.54
N ALA A 152 16.41 9.94 -11.38
CA ALA A 152 15.04 9.62 -11.06
C ALA A 152 14.76 8.13 -11.25
N PHE A 153 14.05 7.56 -10.29
CA PHE A 153 13.56 6.19 -10.33
C PHE A 153 12.09 6.11 -9.94
N GLN A 154 11.46 4.98 -10.29
CA GLN A 154 10.05 4.75 -9.97
C GLN A 154 9.89 4.08 -8.61
N VAL A 155 8.94 4.58 -7.82
CA VAL A 155 8.50 3.98 -6.56
C VAL A 155 7.04 3.57 -6.69
N ALA A 156 6.75 2.33 -6.30
CA ALA A 156 5.38 1.82 -6.29
C ALA A 156 4.68 2.19 -4.97
N ILE A 157 3.51 2.82 -5.07
CA ILE A 157 2.63 3.17 -3.94
C ILE A 157 1.35 2.35 -4.06
N ASN A 158 1.03 1.57 -3.03
CA ASN A 158 -0.24 0.88 -2.87
C ASN A 158 -1.03 1.57 -1.74
N ASP A 159 -2.00 2.38 -2.12
CA ASP A 159 -2.87 3.09 -1.19
C ASP A 159 -4.22 2.39 -1.04
N GLY A 160 -4.39 1.66 0.06
CA GLY A 160 -5.64 0.96 0.35
C GLY A 160 -6.09 -0.02 -0.75
N GLY A 161 -5.14 -0.61 -1.47
CA GLY A 161 -5.40 -1.49 -2.62
C GLY A 161 -5.24 -0.81 -3.99
N LYS A 162 -5.19 0.53 -4.06
CA LYS A 162 -4.97 1.29 -5.30
C LYS A 162 -3.48 1.46 -5.56
N LYS A 163 -2.97 0.76 -6.57
CA LYS A 163 -1.55 0.83 -6.97
C LYS A 163 -1.30 1.98 -7.94
N LYS A 164 -0.23 2.72 -7.73
CA LYS A 164 0.33 3.70 -8.67
C LYS A 164 1.86 3.68 -8.62
N ASN A 165 2.51 4.04 -9.73
CA ASN A 165 3.95 4.26 -9.78
C ASN A 165 4.21 5.76 -9.91
N VAL A 166 5.18 6.26 -9.18
CA VAL A 166 5.55 7.67 -9.16
C VAL A 166 7.05 7.81 -9.33
N TRP A 167 7.50 8.87 -10.02
CA TRP A 167 8.92 9.17 -10.20
C TRP A 167 9.44 10.00 -9.04
N THR A 168 10.68 9.77 -8.63
CA THR A 168 11.35 10.53 -7.58
C THR A 168 12.87 10.41 -7.73
N THR A 169 13.60 11.43 -7.32
CA THR A 169 15.07 11.43 -7.25
C THR A 169 15.59 10.99 -5.87
N GLY A 170 14.69 10.59 -4.95
CA GLY A 170 15.06 10.05 -3.65
C GLY A 170 14.33 10.73 -2.49
N GLY A 171 15.06 11.03 -1.42
CA GLY A 171 14.47 11.54 -0.18
C GLY A 171 13.81 10.46 0.67
N THR A 172 12.70 10.78 1.33
CA THR A 172 12.02 9.87 2.29
C THR A 172 10.60 9.56 1.87
N ILE A 173 10.07 8.42 2.34
CA ILE A 173 8.65 8.05 2.14
C ILE A 173 7.72 9.20 2.54
N LYS A 174 7.98 9.87 3.67
CA LYS A 174 7.18 11.03 4.12
C LYS A 174 7.18 12.17 3.11
N GLY A 175 8.35 12.48 2.55
CA GLY A 175 8.51 13.54 1.54
C GLY A 175 7.72 13.22 0.29
N LEU A 176 7.94 12.03 -0.27
CA LEU A 176 7.25 11.59 -1.49
C LEU A 176 5.72 11.57 -1.33
N LEU A 177 5.20 11.05 -0.21
CA LEU A 177 3.76 11.02 0.02
C LEU A 177 3.16 12.43 0.09
N LYS A 178 3.89 13.40 0.66
CA LYS A 178 3.46 14.79 0.72
C LYS A 178 3.45 15.44 -0.67
N GLU A 179 4.48 15.21 -1.47
CA GLU A 179 4.58 15.69 -2.85
C GLU A 179 3.44 15.15 -3.73
N GLU A 180 3.15 13.86 -3.57
CA GLU A 180 2.05 13.16 -4.20
C GLU A 180 0.66 13.50 -3.62
N LYS A 181 0.59 14.45 -2.66
CA LYS A 181 -0.62 14.92 -1.98
C LYS A 181 -1.43 13.77 -1.36
N ILE A 182 -0.73 12.79 -0.80
CA ILE A 182 -1.30 11.66 -0.06
C ILE A 182 -1.18 11.94 1.43
N ASP A 183 -2.26 12.43 2.02
CA ASP A 183 -2.34 12.61 3.47
C ASP A 183 -2.50 11.26 4.17
N ILE A 184 -1.80 11.07 5.29
CA ILE A 184 -1.85 9.86 6.12
C ILE A 184 -2.63 10.19 7.39
N GLY A 185 -3.75 9.51 7.61
CA GLY A 185 -4.58 9.69 8.80
C GLY A 185 -3.90 9.16 10.07
N ASP A 186 -4.36 9.61 11.23
CA ASP A 186 -3.76 9.25 12.52
C ASP A 186 -3.76 7.75 12.82
N LEU A 187 -4.74 7.02 12.27
CA LEU A 187 -4.89 5.57 12.45
C LEU A 187 -4.25 4.77 11.31
N ASP A 188 -3.90 5.43 10.20
CA ASP A 188 -3.37 4.76 9.02
C ASP A 188 -1.98 4.16 9.29
N LYS A 189 -1.70 3.06 8.61
CA LYS A 189 -0.41 2.35 8.75
C LYS A 189 0.35 2.41 7.44
N VAL A 190 1.61 2.85 7.50
CA VAL A 190 2.49 2.90 6.32
C VAL A 190 3.66 1.93 6.51
N LYS A 191 3.91 1.11 5.49
CA LYS A 191 5.07 0.22 5.41
C LYS A 191 5.80 0.43 4.09
N PRO A 192 7.14 0.63 4.10
CA PRO A 192 8.00 0.84 5.26
C PRO A 192 7.69 2.12 6.04
N LYS A 193 8.40 2.35 7.16
CA LYS A 193 8.22 3.55 8.01
C LYS A 193 8.44 4.82 7.19
N LEU A 194 7.67 5.87 7.51
CA LEU A 194 7.71 7.18 6.83
C LEU A 194 9.11 7.81 6.70
N GLY A 195 10.03 7.56 7.64
CA GLY A 195 11.40 8.08 7.59
C GLY A 195 12.39 7.25 6.76
N LYS A 196 11.97 6.12 6.17
CA LYS A 196 12.85 5.30 5.32
C LYS A 196 13.24 6.11 4.09
N LYS A 197 14.53 6.11 3.75
CA LYS A 197 15.03 6.63 2.47
C LYS A 197 14.52 5.79 1.30
N LEU A 198 14.24 6.46 0.19
CA LEU A 198 13.76 5.84 -1.04
C LEU A 198 14.94 5.29 -1.86
N ASN A 199 14.66 4.20 -2.56
CA ASN A 199 15.53 3.59 -3.56
C ASN A 199 14.64 2.83 -4.56
N GLU A 200 15.23 2.32 -5.64
CA GLU A 200 14.51 1.66 -6.74
C GLU A 200 13.65 0.46 -6.29
N ASP A 201 14.10 -0.26 -5.26
CA ASP A 201 13.39 -1.43 -4.72
C ASP A 201 12.27 -1.07 -3.73
N THR A 202 12.08 0.21 -3.41
CA THR A 202 11.11 0.60 -2.39
C THR A 202 9.69 0.50 -2.92
N THR A 203 8.89 -0.35 -2.27
CA THR A 203 7.44 -0.40 -2.42
C THR A 203 6.78 0.14 -1.15
N ILE A 204 5.90 1.11 -1.30
CA ILE A 204 5.15 1.73 -0.21
C ILE A 204 3.75 1.12 -0.17
N ALA A 205 3.35 0.61 0.99
CA ALA A 205 2.00 0.13 1.26
C ALA A 205 1.37 0.99 2.35
N ILE A 206 0.21 1.56 2.06
CA ILE A 206 -0.61 2.33 2.98
C ILE A 206 -1.87 1.52 3.26
N THR A 207 -2.08 1.19 4.53
CA THR A 207 -3.31 0.60 5.03
C THR A 207 -4.16 1.71 5.63
N ARG A 208 -5.31 1.97 5.02
CA ARG A 208 -6.28 2.96 5.50
C ARG A 208 -7.09 2.37 6.64
N VAL A 209 -7.09 3.03 7.80
CA VAL A 209 -7.76 2.53 9.00
C VAL A 209 -8.85 3.49 9.43
N GLU A 210 -10.07 2.97 9.54
CA GLU A 210 -11.24 3.73 9.98
C GLU A 210 -11.88 3.02 11.17
N LYS A 211 -12.40 3.81 12.12
CA LYS A 211 -13.21 3.32 13.23
C LYS A 211 -14.60 3.93 13.17
N GLN A 212 -15.61 3.08 13.24
CA GLN A 212 -17.00 3.50 13.27
C GLN A 212 -17.74 2.85 14.44
N SER A 213 -18.77 3.52 14.96
CA SER A 213 -19.64 2.97 16.00
C SER A 213 -20.95 2.50 15.37
N GLU A 214 -21.34 1.26 15.65
CA GLU A 214 -22.62 0.66 15.24
C GLU A 214 -23.46 0.31 16.46
N GLU A 215 -24.70 0.78 16.53
CA GLU A 215 -25.65 0.39 17.57
C GLU A 215 -26.63 -0.67 17.06
N VAL A 216 -26.73 -1.78 17.79
CA VAL A 216 -27.60 -2.91 17.44
C VAL A 216 -28.54 -3.22 18.60
N GLU A 217 -29.84 -3.18 18.34
CA GLU A 217 -30.87 -3.58 19.31
C GLU A 217 -31.04 -5.10 19.33
N HIS A 218 -31.06 -5.68 20.54
CA HIS A 218 -31.33 -7.10 20.78
C HIS A 218 -32.49 -7.28 21.77
N ASN A 219 -33.40 -8.20 21.45
CA ASN A 219 -34.47 -8.59 22.37
C ASN A 219 -33.96 -9.55 23.44
N VAL A 220 -34.37 -9.29 24.70
CA VAL A 220 -34.12 -10.16 25.84
C VAL A 220 -35.39 -10.96 26.16
N PRO A 221 -35.41 -12.29 25.94
CA PRO A 221 -36.61 -13.09 26.18
C PRO A 221 -36.94 -13.16 27.67
N PHE A 222 -38.23 -13.06 28.01
CA PHE A 222 -38.70 -13.24 29.38
C PHE A 222 -38.93 -14.72 29.72
N LYS A 223 -38.81 -15.07 31.00
CA LYS A 223 -39.07 -16.43 31.51
C LYS A 223 -40.54 -16.59 31.92
N THR A 224 -41.01 -17.83 32.00
CA THR A 224 -42.33 -18.13 32.60
C THR A 224 -42.13 -18.64 34.02
N GLU A 225 -42.77 -18.00 34.98
CA GLU A 225 -42.78 -18.38 36.39
C GLU A 225 -44.14 -18.93 36.79
N THR A 226 -44.16 -20.02 37.55
CA THR A 226 -45.38 -20.61 38.10
C THR A 226 -45.52 -20.27 39.57
N LYS A 227 -46.69 -19.75 39.96
CA LYS A 227 -47.03 -19.43 41.34
C LYS A 227 -48.19 -20.31 41.82
N HIS A 228 -48.07 -20.93 42.98
CA HIS A 228 -49.19 -21.70 43.54
C HIS A 228 -50.31 -20.78 44.04
N ASP A 229 -51.55 -21.15 43.76
CA ASP A 229 -52.75 -20.40 44.15
C ASP A 229 -53.75 -21.33 44.83
N ASN A 230 -53.96 -21.14 46.13
CA ASN A 230 -54.86 -21.95 46.96
C ASN A 230 -56.34 -21.58 46.80
N SER A 231 -56.66 -20.51 46.05
CA SER A 231 -58.03 -20.13 45.70
C SER A 231 -58.51 -20.84 44.43
N LEU A 232 -57.56 -21.23 43.57
CA LEU A 232 -57.81 -21.88 42.28
C LEU A 232 -57.82 -23.41 42.44
N GLU A 233 -58.82 -24.06 41.83
CA GLU A 233 -58.96 -25.53 41.88
C GLU A 233 -57.74 -26.26 41.32
N LYS A 234 -57.38 -27.37 41.96
CA LYS A 234 -56.26 -28.22 41.57
C LYS A 234 -56.35 -28.61 40.10
N GLY A 235 -55.29 -28.34 39.35
CA GLY A 235 -55.19 -28.61 37.92
C GLY A 235 -55.60 -27.45 37.00
N LYS A 236 -56.29 -26.41 37.52
CA LYS A 236 -56.56 -25.18 36.74
C LYS A 236 -55.32 -24.27 36.72
N LYS A 237 -55.11 -23.59 35.59
CA LYS A 237 -54.05 -22.59 35.40
C LYS A 237 -54.67 -21.25 35.02
N LYS A 238 -54.14 -20.15 35.57
CA LYS A 238 -54.54 -18.78 35.22
C LYS A 238 -53.31 -17.94 34.95
N VAL A 239 -53.27 -17.24 33.81
CA VAL A 239 -52.20 -16.27 33.55
C VAL A 239 -52.44 -15.05 34.43
N VAL A 240 -51.48 -14.73 35.30
CA VAL A 240 -51.51 -13.58 36.23
C VAL A 240 -50.81 -12.38 35.61
N SER A 241 -49.68 -12.60 34.93
CA SER A 241 -48.97 -11.59 34.15
C SER A 241 -48.55 -12.19 32.81
N LYS A 242 -48.70 -11.44 31.72
CA LYS A 242 -48.32 -11.92 30.38
C LYS A 242 -46.80 -11.95 30.16
N GLY A 243 -46.05 -11.17 30.93
CA GLY A 243 -44.64 -10.89 30.68
C GLY A 243 -44.43 -10.05 29.42
N ASN A 244 -43.27 -9.42 29.29
CA ASN A 244 -42.84 -8.65 28.11
C ASN A 244 -41.35 -8.87 27.86
N GLU A 245 -40.94 -8.92 26.60
CA GLU A 245 -39.52 -8.98 26.24
C GLU A 245 -38.81 -7.70 26.69
N GLY A 246 -37.58 -7.85 27.16
CA GLY A 246 -36.69 -6.72 27.36
C GLY A 246 -36.01 -6.33 26.05
N LYS A 247 -35.35 -5.19 26.05
CA LYS A 247 -34.54 -4.69 24.93
C LYS A 247 -33.23 -4.17 25.46
N VAL A 248 -32.14 -4.58 24.84
CA VAL A 248 -30.80 -4.03 25.09
C VAL A 248 -30.26 -3.45 23.80
N VAL A 249 -29.60 -2.31 23.88
CA VAL A 249 -28.85 -1.72 22.78
C VAL A 249 -27.37 -1.98 23.04
N LYS A 250 -26.71 -2.57 22.05
CA LYS A 250 -25.27 -2.87 22.08
C LYS A 250 -24.56 -1.94 21.11
N THR A 251 -23.64 -1.13 21.62
CA THR A 251 -22.77 -0.28 20.80
C THR A 251 -21.47 -1.03 20.54
N TYR A 252 -21.16 -1.23 19.27
CA TYR A 252 -19.92 -1.86 18.81
C TYR A 252 -18.99 -0.81 18.20
N GLU A 253 -17.70 -0.87 18.53
CA GLU A 253 -16.65 -0.19 17.77
C GLU A 253 -16.15 -1.15 16.69
N ILE A 254 -16.28 -0.76 15.42
CA ILE A 254 -15.87 -1.53 14.26
C ILE A 254 -14.60 -0.89 13.70
N THR A 255 -13.53 -1.67 13.61
CA THR A 255 -12.30 -1.24 12.93
C THR A 255 -12.28 -1.80 11.52
N MET A 256 -12.13 -0.91 10.55
CA MET A 256 -12.05 -1.21 9.13
C MET A 256 -10.60 -0.99 8.66
N GLU A 257 -10.04 -1.93 7.90
CA GLU A 257 -8.78 -1.74 7.17
C GLU A 257 -9.03 -1.86 5.66
N ASN A 258 -8.67 -0.83 4.90
CA ASN A 258 -8.91 -0.75 3.45
C ASN A 258 -10.38 -0.98 3.04
N GLY A 259 -11.33 -0.62 3.91
CA GLY A 259 -12.76 -0.82 3.69
C GLY A 259 -13.29 -2.21 4.08
N GLU A 260 -12.47 -3.09 4.64
CA GLU A 260 -12.88 -4.40 5.16
C GLU A 260 -12.91 -4.42 6.69
N GLU A 261 -13.96 -4.99 7.29
CA GLU A 261 -14.08 -5.14 8.75
C GLU A 261 -13.05 -6.16 9.26
N VAL A 262 -12.12 -5.71 10.10
CA VAL A 262 -11.08 -6.56 10.71
C VAL A 262 -11.33 -6.84 12.20
N SER A 263 -12.05 -5.95 12.90
CA SER A 263 -12.42 -6.13 14.31
C SER A 263 -13.77 -5.51 14.60
N ARG A 264 -14.48 -6.11 15.58
CA ARG A 264 -15.74 -5.61 16.12
C ARG A 264 -15.75 -5.88 17.62
N ASP A 265 -15.73 -4.81 18.40
CA ASP A 265 -15.61 -4.86 19.86
C ASP A 265 -16.85 -4.25 20.52
N LEU A 266 -17.48 -4.98 21.45
CA LEU A 266 -18.60 -4.47 22.23
C LEU A 266 -18.08 -3.46 23.26
N VAL A 267 -18.40 -2.19 23.07
CA VAL A 267 -17.94 -1.10 23.96
C VAL A 267 -18.99 -0.68 24.98
N LYS A 268 -20.27 -0.92 24.69
CA LYS A 268 -21.38 -0.54 25.57
C LYS A 268 -22.59 -1.45 25.40
N GLU A 269 -23.26 -1.75 26.50
CA GLU A 269 -24.56 -2.43 26.53
C GLU A 269 -25.50 -1.69 27.46
N ASP A 270 -26.58 -1.13 26.92
CA ASP A 270 -27.59 -0.38 27.66
C ASP A 270 -28.93 -1.14 27.66
N VAL A 271 -29.53 -1.33 28.83
CA VAL A 271 -30.88 -1.91 28.93
C VAL A 271 -31.90 -0.80 28.70
N VAL A 272 -32.53 -0.82 27.53
CA VAL A 272 -33.58 0.15 27.15
C VAL A 272 -34.93 -0.25 27.74
N GLN A 273 -35.19 -1.55 27.86
CA GLN A 273 -36.42 -2.08 28.45
C GLN A 273 -36.11 -3.35 29.25
N GLU A 274 -36.50 -3.37 30.52
CA GLU A 274 -36.38 -4.56 31.36
C GLU A 274 -37.36 -5.65 30.92
N SER A 275 -36.88 -6.90 30.88
CA SER A 275 -37.77 -8.04 30.63
C SER A 275 -38.62 -8.34 31.86
N SER A 276 -39.90 -8.64 31.66
CA SER A 276 -40.80 -9.03 32.75
C SER A 276 -41.33 -10.45 32.55
N ASN A 277 -41.22 -11.30 33.57
CA ASN A 277 -41.59 -12.70 33.47
C ASN A 277 -43.11 -12.89 33.35
N LYS A 278 -43.51 -13.90 32.57
CA LYS A 278 -44.90 -14.35 32.48
C LYS A 278 -45.23 -15.17 33.71
N VAL A 279 -46.22 -14.76 34.49
CA VAL A 279 -46.61 -15.45 35.72
C VAL A 279 -47.87 -16.28 35.48
N ILE A 280 -47.82 -17.58 35.76
CA ILE A 280 -48.95 -18.50 35.67
C ILE A 280 -49.29 -19.02 37.07
N ALA A 281 -50.47 -18.68 37.58
CA ALA A 281 -51.02 -19.28 38.78
C ALA A 281 -51.46 -20.73 38.51
N VAL A 282 -51.05 -21.65 39.37
CA VAL A 282 -51.44 -23.07 39.33
C VAL A 282 -52.24 -23.39 40.59
N GLY A 283 -53.48 -23.87 40.38
CA GLY A 283 -54.40 -24.14 41.48
C GLY A 283 -53.95 -25.29 42.37
N THR A 284 -54.09 -25.11 43.68
CA THR A 284 -53.81 -26.12 44.71
C THR A 284 -55.01 -26.45 45.58
N LYS A 285 -56.18 -25.85 45.32
CA LYS A 285 -57.41 -26.08 46.07
C LYS A 285 -58.01 -27.43 45.71
N GLU A 286 -57.97 -28.38 46.64
CA GLU A 286 -58.58 -29.70 46.47
C GLU A 286 -60.12 -29.59 46.31
N PRO A 287 -60.73 -30.32 45.36
CA PRO A 287 -62.18 -30.32 45.20
C PRO A 287 -62.85 -31.01 46.40
N LYS A 288 -63.95 -30.43 46.90
CA LYS A 288 -64.81 -31.12 47.89
C LYS A 288 -65.48 -32.31 47.20
N GLN A 289 -65.16 -33.52 47.62
CA GLN A 289 -65.78 -34.75 47.08
C GLN A 289 -67.26 -34.83 47.51
N ASN A 290 -68.17 -34.78 46.54
CA ASN A 290 -69.51 -35.34 46.72
C ASN A 290 -69.41 -36.84 46.49
N LEU A 291 -69.55 -37.62 47.56
CA LEU A 291 -69.66 -39.07 47.51
C LEU A 291 -71.07 -39.45 47.03
N VAL A 292 -71.15 -40.21 45.94
CA VAL A 292 -72.35 -41.02 45.65
C VAL A 292 -71.91 -42.43 45.27
N THR A 293 -72.60 -43.38 45.89
CA THR A 293 -72.31 -44.80 46.11
C THR A 293 -72.89 -45.74 45.02
N LEU A 294 -72.11 -46.80 44.75
CA LEU A 294 -72.48 -48.23 44.55
C LEU A 294 -73.19 -48.77 43.28
N ALA A 295 -72.52 -49.78 42.69
CA ALA A 295 -72.98 -51.15 42.38
C ALA A 295 -73.53 -51.56 40.99
N ASP A 296 -72.73 -52.42 40.32
CA ASP A 296 -73.02 -53.72 39.66
C ASP A 296 -74.35 -54.04 38.94
N LYS A 297 -74.28 -54.43 37.64
CA LYS A 297 -74.48 -55.82 37.11
C LYS A 297 -74.68 -55.93 35.57
N LYS A 298 -73.91 -56.86 34.98
CA LYS A 298 -74.21 -57.89 33.94
C LYS A 298 -75.15 -57.67 32.73
N SER A 299 -74.51 -57.82 31.56
CA SER A 299 -74.73 -58.75 30.42
C SER A 299 -75.98 -58.75 29.49
N ASN A 300 -75.67 -58.52 28.19
CA ASN A 300 -76.03 -59.23 26.94
C ASN A 300 -77.48 -59.44 26.50
N HIS A 301 -77.84 -58.89 25.31
CA HIS A 301 -78.45 -59.66 24.19
C HIS A 301 -78.45 -58.90 22.83
N THR A 302 -77.61 -59.40 21.90
CA THR A 302 -77.79 -59.80 20.48
C THR A 302 -78.75 -59.13 19.45
N ASN A 303 -78.17 -58.90 18.25
CA ASN A 303 -78.63 -59.03 16.84
C ASN A 303 -79.54 -57.95 16.18
N THR A 304 -79.53 -57.66 14.86
CA THR A 304 -78.58 -57.67 13.72
C THR A 304 -79.29 -57.00 12.52
N SER A 305 -78.52 -56.27 11.69
CA SER A 305 -78.73 -55.88 10.28
C SER A 305 -79.86 -54.91 9.89
N LYS A 306 -79.47 -53.70 9.46
CA LYS A 306 -79.55 -53.26 8.04
C LYS A 306 -78.86 -51.89 7.83
N THR A 307 -77.80 -51.93 7.03
CA THR A 307 -77.52 -51.12 5.83
C THR A 307 -77.35 -49.59 5.90
N SER A 308 -76.21 -49.19 5.31
CA SER A 308 -75.88 -47.94 4.59
C SER A 308 -75.80 -46.64 5.40
N ASN A 309 -74.79 -45.79 5.24
CA ASN A 309 -73.66 -45.74 4.30
C ASN A 309 -72.60 -44.81 4.95
N ALA A 310 -71.35 -45.23 5.03
CA ALA A 310 -70.26 -44.87 4.09
C ALA A 310 -69.78 -43.44 4.32
N SER A 311 -68.50 -43.14 4.54
CA SER A 311 -67.23 -43.78 4.14
C SER A 311 -66.10 -42.98 4.85
N LYS A 312 -64.83 -43.36 5.03
CA LYS A 312 -63.87 -44.34 4.48
C LYS A 312 -62.69 -44.29 5.50
N SER A 313 -62.23 -45.36 6.14
CA SER A 313 -61.20 -46.32 5.69
C SER A 313 -59.90 -45.72 5.13
N SER A 314 -58.77 -45.95 5.83
CA SER A 314 -57.53 -46.61 5.34
C SER A 314 -56.37 -46.31 6.30
N LYS A 315 -55.68 -47.29 6.90
CA LYS A 315 -54.66 -48.20 6.35
C LYS A 315 -53.35 -47.49 5.97
N GLN A 316 -52.25 -48.10 6.42
CA GLN A 316 -50.84 -47.79 6.11
C GLN A 316 -50.60 -47.24 4.69
N GLU A 317 -49.69 -46.26 4.59
CA GLU A 317 -48.63 -46.10 3.59
C GLU A 317 -47.79 -44.84 3.92
N PRO A 318 -46.53 -44.75 3.45
CA PRO A 318 -45.55 -43.74 3.86
C PRO A 318 -45.81 -42.42 3.13
N SER A 319 -45.95 -41.32 3.86
CA SER A 319 -46.01 -39.99 3.25
C SER A 319 -44.74 -39.20 3.56
N ASN A 320 -44.02 -38.95 2.48
CA ASN A 320 -42.85 -38.09 2.36
C ASN A 320 -43.32 -36.62 2.54
N GLY A 321 -43.76 -36.29 3.75
CA GLY A 321 -44.42 -35.05 4.11
C GLY A 321 -43.64 -34.33 5.20
N SER A 322 -42.68 -33.53 4.78
CA SER A 322 -41.77 -32.74 5.61
C SER A 322 -42.40 -32.12 6.88
N LYS A 323 -42.11 -32.69 8.04
CA LYS A 323 -42.58 -32.21 9.35
C LYS A 323 -41.87 -30.90 9.69
N THR A 324 -42.62 -29.81 9.77
CA THR A 324 -42.10 -28.49 10.17
C THR A 324 -42.37 -28.24 11.65
N MET A 325 -41.36 -27.84 12.41
CA MET A 325 -41.43 -27.56 13.84
C MET A 325 -40.72 -26.24 14.19
N THR A 326 -41.15 -25.56 15.25
CA THR A 326 -40.45 -24.37 15.75
C THR A 326 -39.48 -24.77 16.86
N MET A 327 -38.20 -24.47 16.69
CA MET A 327 -37.13 -24.84 17.62
C MET A 327 -36.36 -23.61 18.10
N THR A 328 -35.66 -23.74 19.22
CA THR A 328 -34.72 -22.74 19.71
C THR A 328 -33.35 -23.06 19.16
N ALA A 329 -32.77 -22.16 18.36
CA ALA A 329 -31.45 -22.30 17.78
C ALA A 329 -30.42 -21.45 18.52
N THR A 330 -29.27 -22.04 18.78
CA THR A 330 -27.98 -21.37 19.06
C THR A 330 -27.00 -21.71 17.94
N ALA A 331 -25.77 -21.20 18.01
CA ALA A 331 -24.70 -21.64 17.12
C ALA A 331 -23.41 -21.99 17.88
N TYR A 332 -22.61 -22.86 17.28
CA TYR A 332 -21.31 -23.29 17.81
C TYR A 332 -20.25 -23.32 16.69
N SER A 333 -18.98 -23.15 17.08
CA SER A 333 -17.85 -23.29 16.17
C SER A 333 -16.98 -24.48 16.57
N ALA A 334 -16.17 -24.97 15.63
CA ALA A 334 -15.20 -26.03 15.89
C ALA A 334 -13.93 -25.53 16.63
N TYR A 335 -13.81 -24.23 16.86
CA TYR A 335 -12.60 -23.55 17.32
C TYR A 335 -12.68 -23.07 18.79
N CYS A 336 -13.57 -23.66 19.59
CA CYS A 336 -13.64 -23.42 21.04
C CYS A 336 -12.52 -24.14 21.82
N ASN A 337 -12.13 -23.58 22.97
CA ASN A 337 -11.11 -24.17 23.83
C ASN A 337 -11.55 -25.55 24.33
N GLY A 338 -10.75 -26.59 24.03
CA GLY A 338 -11.07 -27.99 24.35
C GLY A 338 -11.95 -28.73 23.31
N CYS A 339 -12.33 -28.08 22.21
CA CYS A 339 -13.18 -28.69 21.19
C CYS A 339 -12.37 -29.53 20.19
N SER A 340 -12.72 -30.81 20.06
CA SER A 340 -12.10 -31.72 19.07
C SER A 340 -12.35 -31.24 17.63
N GLY A 341 -13.49 -30.60 17.38
CA GLY A 341 -13.94 -30.20 16.05
C GLY A 341 -14.53 -31.36 15.24
N VAL A 342 -14.81 -32.49 15.88
CA VAL A 342 -15.41 -33.68 15.26
C VAL A 342 -16.81 -33.91 15.83
N THR A 343 -17.81 -33.99 14.95
CA THR A 343 -19.22 -34.20 15.35
C THR A 343 -19.47 -35.63 15.83
N ARG A 344 -20.62 -35.88 16.46
CA ARG A 344 -21.05 -37.25 16.87
C ARG A 344 -21.04 -38.27 15.73
N THR A 345 -21.36 -37.88 14.51
CA THR A 345 -21.32 -38.76 13.32
C THR A 345 -19.94 -38.82 12.65
N GLY A 346 -18.91 -38.21 13.22
CA GLY A 346 -17.52 -38.27 12.71
C GLY A 346 -17.16 -37.21 11.68
N ILE A 347 -17.95 -36.14 11.51
CA ILE A 347 -17.62 -35.07 10.56
C ILE A 347 -16.56 -34.15 11.17
N ASN A 348 -15.41 -34.02 10.50
CA ASN A 348 -14.37 -33.05 10.88
C ASN A 348 -14.73 -31.65 10.36
N LEU A 349 -15.16 -30.78 11.26
CA LEU A 349 -15.58 -29.40 10.99
C LEU A 349 -14.40 -28.44 10.84
N LYS A 350 -13.21 -28.76 11.36
CA LYS A 350 -11.99 -27.96 11.10
C LYS A 350 -11.52 -28.11 9.66
N ALA A 351 -11.64 -29.32 9.10
CA ALA A 351 -11.37 -29.60 7.69
C ALA A 351 -12.50 -29.12 6.76
N ASN A 352 -13.72 -28.93 7.29
CA ASN A 352 -14.90 -28.52 6.52
C ASN A 352 -15.66 -27.39 7.23
N PRO A 353 -15.06 -26.20 7.40
CA PRO A 353 -15.61 -25.13 8.25
C PRO A 353 -16.95 -24.59 7.76
N ASN A 354 -17.25 -24.72 6.46
CA ASN A 354 -18.51 -24.26 5.87
C ASN A 354 -19.61 -25.35 5.83
N LYS A 355 -19.34 -26.55 6.35
CA LYS A 355 -20.29 -27.67 6.25
C LYS A 355 -21.48 -27.43 7.17
N LYS A 356 -22.68 -27.38 6.60
CA LYS A 356 -23.91 -27.12 7.35
C LYS A 356 -24.31 -28.31 8.21
N VAL A 357 -23.81 -28.34 9.44
CA VAL A 357 -24.17 -29.33 10.47
C VAL A 357 -25.08 -28.67 11.51
N VAL A 358 -26.01 -29.45 12.05
CA VAL A 358 -26.83 -29.09 13.21
C VAL A 358 -26.71 -30.15 14.30
N ALA A 359 -26.52 -29.70 15.54
CA ALA A 359 -26.65 -30.53 16.72
C ALA A 359 -28.11 -30.60 17.15
N VAL A 360 -28.61 -31.80 17.44
CA VAL A 360 -30.03 -32.06 17.74
C VAL A 360 -30.20 -33.00 18.94
N ASP A 361 -31.44 -33.10 19.44
CA ASP A 361 -31.86 -34.24 20.27
C ASP A 361 -32.28 -35.41 19.36
N PRO A 362 -31.59 -36.56 19.38
CA PRO A 362 -31.91 -37.71 18.53
C PRO A 362 -33.33 -38.28 18.71
N ASN A 363 -33.99 -38.03 19.86
CA ASN A 363 -35.37 -38.46 20.07
C ASN A 363 -36.39 -37.57 19.33
N VAL A 364 -35.98 -36.38 18.88
CA VAL A 364 -36.82 -35.43 18.14
C VAL A 364 -36.45 -35.41 16.66
N ILE A 365 -35.15 -35.35 16.35
CA ILE A 365 -34.60 -35.41 14.99
C ILE A 365 -33.49 -36.47 14.98
N PRO A 366 -33.68 -37.62 14.31
CA PRO A 366 -32.64 -38.64 14.21
C PRO A 366 -31.33 -38.10 13.60
N LEU A 367 -30.19 -38.66 14.03
CA LEU A 367 -28.92 -38.33 13.39
C LEU A 367 -28.90 -38.88 11.96
N GLY A 368 -28.29 -38.13 11.04
CA GLY A 368 -28.26 -38.39 9.60
C GLY A 368 -29.37 -37.68 8.83
N THR A 369 -30.44 -37.26 9.50
CA THR A 369 -31.57 -36.56 8.88
C THR A 369 -31.14 -35.22 8.28
N ARG A 370 -31.63 -34.92 7.07
CA ARG A 370 -31.48 -33.59 6.47
C ARG A 370 -32.64 -32.70 6.90
N VAL A 371 -32.31 -31.48 7.29
CA VAL A 371 -33.29 -30.49 7.72
C VAL A 371 -33.05 -29.18 6.99
N TRP A 372 -34.11 -28.44 6.72
CA TRP A 372 -34.02 -27.02 6.36
C TRP A 372 -34.29 -26.18 7.61
N VAL A 373 -33.39 -25.24 7.89
CA VAL A 373 -33.50 -24.32 9.03
C VAL A 373 -33.66 -22.90 8.49
N GLU A 374 -34.71 -22.22 8.93
CA GLU A 374 -35.02 -20.83 8.60
C GLU A 374 -33.81 -19.92 8.89
N GLY A 375 -33.36 -19.19 7.85
CA GLY A 375 -32.20 -18.29 7.94
C GLY A 375 -30.82 -18.97 7.91
N TYR A 376 -30.74 -20.30 7.87
CA TYR A 376 -29.45 -21.03 7.85
C TYR A 376 -29.29 -21.97 6.63
N GLY A 377 -30.40 -22.46 6.08
CA GLY A 377 -30.43 -23.32 4.90
C GLY A 377 -30.53 -24.82 5.23
N ILE A 378 -30.16 -25.66 4.26
CA ILE A 378 -30.17 -27.12 4.42
C ILE A 378 -28.95 -27.54 5.23
N ALA A 379 -29.18 -28.37 6.25
CA ALA A 379 -28.17 -28.89 7.16
C ALA A 379 -28.40 -30.37 7.45
N VAL A 380 -27.35 -31.06 7.86
CA VAL A 380 -27.43 -32.45 8.33
C VAL A 380 -27.38 -32.51 9.85
N ALA A 381 -28.30 -33.26 10.45
CA ALA A 381 -28.30 -33.59 11.87
C ALA A 381 -27.15 -34.57 12.17
N ALA A 382 -25.97 -34.03 12.49
CA ALA A 382 -24.74 -34.82 12.58
C ALA A 382 -24.06 -34.71 13.95
N ASP A 383 -24.63 -33.95 14.87
CA ASP A 383 -24.04 -33.75 16.18
C ASP A 383 -25.06 -33.77 17.32
N THR A 384 -24.56 -33.86 18.55
CA THR A 384 -25.38 -33.81 19.77
C THR A 384 -24.63 -33.06 20.86
N GLY A 385 -25.32 -32.20 21.61
CA GLY A 385 -24.77 -31.51 22.78
C GLY A 385 -25.51 -31.89 24.06
N GLY A 386 -24.83 -31.83 25.21
CA GLY A 386 -25.46 -32.13 26.51
C GLY A 386 -26.67 -31.22 26.81
N ALA A 387 -26.59 -29.95 26.40
CA ALA A 387 -27.64 -28.95 26.56
C ALA A 387 -28.67 -28.92 25.40
N ILE A 388 -28.49 -29.74 24.37
CA ILE A 388 -29.35 -29.80 23.18
C ILE A 388 -30.36 -30.93 23.37
N LYS A 389 -31.49 -30.59 23.99
CA LYS A 389 -32.58 -31.51 24.36
C LYS A 389 -33.93 -30.97 23.92
N GLY A 390 -34.83 -31.84 23.49
CA GLY A 390 -36.16 -31.48 23.00
C GLY A 390 -36.11 -30.57 21.76
N ASN A 391 -36.89 -29.47 21.79
CA ASN A 391 -36.99 -28.52 20.68
C ASN A 391 -35.87 -27.47 20.67
N ARG A 392 -34.63 -27.89 20.95
CA ARG A 392 -33.43 -27.05 20.88
C ARG A 392 -32.44 -27.64 19.87
N ILE A 393 -31.81 -26.76 19.10
CA ILE A 393 -30.79 -27.11 18.11
C ILE A 393 -29.58 -26.17 18.24
N ASP A 394 -28.43 -26.62 17.76
CA ASP A 394 -27.20 -25.82 17.69
C ASP A 394 -26.63 -25.86 16.27
N LEU A 395 -26.48 -24.70 15.63
CA LEU A 395 -26.06 -24.60 14.23
C LEU A 395 -24.56 -24.42 14.14
N HIS A 396 -23.90 -25.25 13.34
CA HIS A 396 -22.47 -25.06 13.11
C HIS A 396 -22.20 -23.79 12.31
N VAL A 397 -21.22 -23.00 12.72
CA VAL A 397 -20.72 -21.88 11.93
C VAL A 397 -19.19 -21.89 11.84
N PRO A 398 -18.62 -21.41 10.72
CA PRO A 398 -17.18 -21.44 10.45
C PRO A 398 -16.29 -20.83 11.54
N SER A 399 -16.75 -19.80 12.24
CA SER A 399 -15.92 -19.06 13.20
C SER A 399 -16.57 -18.91 14.57
N GLN A 400 -15.73 -18.77 15.60
CA GLN A 400 -16.21 -18.50 16.96
C GLN A 400 -16.96 -17.16 17.03
N SER A 401 -16.49 -16.14 16.30
CA SER A 401 -17.17 -14.85 16.20
C SER A 401 -18.61 -14.99 15.65
N GLN A 402 -18.80 -15.78 14.59
CA GLN A 402 -20.14 -16.07 14.05
C GLN A 402 -21.03 -16.84 15.03
N ALA A 403 -20.46 -17.73 15.83
CA ALA A 403 -21.22 -18.48 16.83
C ALA A 403 -21.73 -17.55 17.94
N MET A 404 -20.85 -16.64 18.39
CA MET A 404 -21.19 -15.65 19.41
C MET A 404 -22.20 -14.60 18.90
N SER A 405 -22.09 -14.18 17.64
CA SER A 405 -23.03 -13.21 17.04
C SER A 405 -24.40 -13.80 16.69
N PHE A 406 -24.51 -15.13 16.58
CA PHE A 406 -25.77 -15.78 16.21
C PHE A 406 -26.88 -15.58 17.26
N GLY A 407 -26.53 -15.57 18.55
CA GLY A 407 -27.47 -15.41 19.66
C GLY A 407 -28.48 -16.55 19.82
N TYR A 408 -29.60 -16.29 20.51
CA TYR A 408 -30.71 -17.23 20.65
C TYR A 408 -31.85 -16.84 19.70
N LYS A 409 -32.25 -17.75 18.80
CA LYS A 409 -33.32 -17.49 17.82
C LYS A 409 -34.38 -18.57 17.86
N LYS A 410 -35.65 -18.19 17.65
CA LYS A 410 -36.71 -19.15 17.32
C LYS A 410 -36.73 -19.30 15.80
N VAL A 411 -36.56 -20.53 15.32
CA VAL A 411 -36.48 -20.83 13.89
C VAL A 411 -37.44 -21.96 13.52
N LYS A 412 -38.00 -21.90 12.32
CA LYS A 412 -38.68 -23.05 11.72
C LYS A 412 -37.66 -24.05 11.19
N VAL A 413 -37.87 -25.31 11.54
CA VAL A 413 -37.07 -26.46 11.10
C VAL A 413 -37.98 -27.42 10.37
N LYS A 414 -37.66 -27.71 9.12
CA LYS A 414 -38.40 -28.63 8.26
C LYS A 414 -37.56 -29.88 8.05
N ILE A 415 -38.06 -31.04 8.51
CA ILE A 415 -37.43 -32.34 8.25
C ILE A 415 -37.62 -32.67 6.76
N LEU A 416 -36.56 -33.05 6.07
CA LEU A 416 -36.58 -33.32 4.63
C LEU A 416 -36.62 -34.83 4.36
N ASP A 417 -35.65 -35.58 4.90
CA ASP A 417 -35.51 -37.03 4.79
C ASP A 417 -34.49 -37.61 5.78
#